data_AF-A0AAD8I6H0-F1
#
_entry.id   AF-A0AAD8I6H0-F1
#
_cell.length_a   1.000
_cell.length_b   1.000
_cell.length_c   1.000
_cell.angle_alpha   90.00
_cell.angle_beta   90.00
_cell.angle_gamma   90.00
#
_symmetry.space_group_name_H-M   'P 1'
#
loop_
_entity.id
_entity.type
_entity.pdbx_description
1 polymer ?
#
loop_
_entity_poly.entity_id
_entity_poly.type
_entity_poly.pdbx_seq_one_letter_code
_entity_poly.pdbx_strand_id
1 'polypeptide(L)'
;MIKIVYIWFNFPALIWLLLSINKSRPPSGRLKWQIDCPKALRNLLAVIRMLWPDGCVGVKEIDRKSPKFWDDCIDEFLEYYTWDPKFATQDEARASVLAVLRDKLRRALSDDKKRVDAQKKAGETYAQHRPLYMKPGVWSRIAKYWESEEFKKKFEVGKKARKAVKLPHTSGARSFDRRRRDYVAKHGKPGTVVVYKDCHTLKNKDMLGKWITKAAKDIIVSIRTSH
;
A
#
# COMPACT_ATOMS: atom_id res chain seq x y z
N MET A 1 -6.54 -2.72 15.42
CA MET A 1 -5.08 -2.64 15.28
C MET A 1 -4.55 -3.95 15.79
N ILE A 2 -3.88 -4.73 14.96
CA ILE A 2 -3.44 -6.07 15.37
C ILE A 2 -2.08 -5.90 16.02
N LYS A 3 -2.03 -6.25 17.30
CA LYS A 3 -0.76 -6.34 18.01
C LYS A 3 -0.09 -7.63 17.60
N ILE A 4 1.06 -7.49 16.95
CA ILE A 4 1.91 -8.62 16.64
C ILE A 4 3.02 -8.69 17.67
N VAL A 5 3.14 -9.84 18.33
CA VAL A 5 4.15 -10.13 19.34
C VAL A 5 5.17 -11.07 18.73
N TYR A 6 6.45 -10.87 19.04
CA TYR A 6 7.53 -11.74 18.60
C TYR A 6 7.47 -13.05 19.40
N ILE A 7 7.62 -14.21 18.74
CA ILE A 7 7.67 -15.50 19.45
C ILE A 7 9.08 -15.64 20.04
N TRP A 8 9.18 -15.55 21.37
CA TRP A 8 10.43 -15.70 22.13
C TRP A 8 10.68 -17.19 22.42
N PHE A 9 11.18 -17.96 21.46
CA PHE A 9 11.81 -19.25 21.76
C PHE A 9 13.02 -19.46 20.83
N ASN A 10 14.19 -19.65 21.46
CA ASN A 10 15.53 -19.88 20.89
C ASN A 10 16.23 -18.76 20.11
N PHE A 11 16.92 -17.86 20.83
CA PHE A 11 18.25 -17.33 20.41
C PHE A 11 19.05 -16.86 21.65
N PRO A 12 20.39 -17.04 21.72
CA PRO A 12 21.18 -16.79 22.94
C PRO A 12 21.26 -15.31 23.33
N ALA A 13 21.27 -15.09 24.65
CA ALA A 13 21.16 -13.89 25.48
C ALA A 13 21.98 -12.60 25.20
N LEU A 14 22.50 -12.31 23.99
CA LEU A 14 23.48 -11.23 23.82
C LEU A 14 23.03 -9.92 23.16
N ILE A 15 21.72 -9.69 22.97
CA ILE A 15 21.20 -8.40 22.45
C ILE A 15 20.07 -7.89 23.35
N TRP A 16 20.36 -7.72 24.64
CA TRP A 16 19.40 -7.17 25.62
C TRP A 16 19.66 -5.70 25.98
N LEU A 17 20.64 -5.02 25.36
CA LEU A 17 21.07 -3.68 25.80
C LEU A 17 20.78 -2.52 24.82
N LEU A 18 19.76 -2.61 23.98
CA LEU A 18 19.32 -1.47 23.13
C LEU A 18 17.79 -1.27 23.12
N LEU A 19 17.13 -1.61 24.22
CA LEU A 19 15.70 -1.39 24.41
C LEU A 19 15.45 -0.23 25.38
N SER A 20 15.49 0.99 24.85
CA SER A 20 14.72 2.10 25.40
C SER A 20 14.37 3.10 24.30
N ILE A 21 13.14 3.60 24.37
CA ILE A 21 12.54 4.70 23.58
C ILE A 21 11.85 4.26 22.28
N ASN A 22 10.52 4.16 22.27
CA ASN A 22 9.63 5.28 21.90
C ASN A 22 8.14 4.86 22.00
N LYS A 23 7.37 5.54 22.86
CA LYS A 23 5.91 5.45 22.91
C LYS A 23 5.35 6.46 21.89
N SER A 24 4.68 5.98 20.85
CA SER A 24 3.75 6.84 20.09
C SER A 24 2.42 6.12 19.87
N ARG A 25 1.35 6.69 20.41
CA ARG A 25 -0.05 6.26 20.19
C ARG A 25 -0.49 6.65 18.78
N PRO A 26 -1.21 5.79 18.04
CA PRO A 26 -1.76 6.19 16.75
C PRO A 26 -3.09 6.96 16.89
N PRO A 27 -3.40 7.89 15.96
CA PRO A 27 -4.61 8.69 16.00
C PRO A 27 -5.83 7.93 15.49
N SER A 28 -7.00 8.38 15.95
CA SER A 28 -8.35 7.94 15.63
C SER A 28 -8.66 7.94 14.13
N GLY A 29 -9.54 7.02 13.70
CA GLY A 29 -10.28 7.14 12.45
C GLY A 29 -9.76 6.36 11.23
N ARG A 30 -9.58 5.05 11.37
CA ARG A 30 -9.80 4.05 10.31
C ARG A 30 -9.69 2.66 10.94
N LEU A 31 -10.69 1.80 10.77
CA LEU A 31 -10.46 0.35 10.83
C LEU A 31 -9.46 0.02 9.71
N LYS A 32 -8.18 0.12 10.04
CA LYS A 32 -7.06 -0.20 9.19
C LYS A 32 -6.43 -1.40 9.85
N TRP A 33 -6.48 -2.51 9.15
CA TRP A 33 -5.73 -3.75 9.36
C TRP A 33 -4.23 -3.42 9.44
N GLN A 34 -3.81 -2.85 10.56
CA GLN A 34 -2.47 -2.35 10.80
C GLN A 34 -1.83 -3.22 11.87
N ILE A 35 -0.87 -4.00 11.40
CA ILE A 35 0.22 -4.54 12.19
C ILE A 35 0.97 -3.33 12.75
N ASP A 36 1.02 -3.23 14.08
CA ASP A 36 1.61 -2.10 14.80
C ASP A 36 3.13 -2.20 14.98
N CYS A 37 3.72 -3.34 14.65
CA CYS A 37 5.15 -3.60 14.78
C CYS A 37 5.93 -3.26 13.49
N PRO A 38 6.81 -2.23 13.47
CA PRO A 38 7.61 -1.89 12.29
C PRO A 38 8.57 -3.01 11.86
N LYS A 39 9.08 -3.80 12.81
CA LYS A 39 9.95 -4.96 12.54
C LYS A 39 9.20 -6.04 11.77
N ALA A 40 8.00 -6.40 12.24
CA ALA A 40 7.11 -7.33 11.54
C ALA A 40 6.81 -6.87 10.10
N LEU A 41 6.53 -5.57 9.91
CA LEU A 41 6.32 -5.00 8.57
C LEU A 41 7.54 -5.15 7.65
N ARG A 42 8.77 -5.04 8.15
CA ARG A 42 9.97 -5.27 7.35
C ARG A 42 10.12 -6.75 6.98
N ASN A 43 9.91 -7.64 7.94
CA ASN A 43 10.03 -9.08 7.73
C ASN A 43 9.02 -9.60 6.71
N LEU A 44 7.78 -9.10 6.68
CA LEU A 44 6.79 -9.47 5.67
C LEU A 44 7.27 -9.21 4.22
N LEU A 45 8.02 -8.13 4.00
CA LEU A 45 8.58 -7.87 2.66
C LEU A 45 9.73 -8.82 2.33
N ALA A 46 10.52 -9.21 3.34
CA ALA A 46 11.59 -10.20 3.17
C ALA A 46 11.01 -11.58 2.82
N VAL A 47 9.97 -12.02 3.55
CA VAL A 47 9.25 -13.27 3.28
C VAL A 47 8.71 -13.31 1.86
N ILE A 48 8.04 -12.22 1.41
CA ILE A 48 7.57 -12.12 0.02
C ILE A 48 8.71 -12.33 -0.97
N ARG A 49 9.85 -11.65 -0.78
CA ARG A 49 10.99 -11.73 -1.71
C ARG A 49 11.62 -13.12 -1.73
N MET A 50 11.66 -13.79 -0.58
CA MET A 50 12.17 -15.15 -0.44
C MET A 50 11.27 -16.17 -1.13
N LEU A 51 9.95 -16.05 -0.98
CA LEU A 51 9.00 -17.03 -1.52
C LEU A 51 8.47 -16.65 -2.91
N TRP A 52 8.79 -15.47 -3.44
CA TRP A 52 8.25 -14.97 -4.71
C TRP A 52 8.42 -16.02 -5.83
N PRO A 53 7.33 -16.50 -6.47
CA PRO A 53 7.42 -17.54 -7.48
C PRO A 53 8.08 -17.04 -8.75
N ASP A 54 8.96 -17.86 -9.33
CA ASP A 54 9.58 -17.56 -10.62
C ASP A 54 8.52 -17.40 -11.73
N GLY A 55 8.78 -16.51 -12.69
CA GLY A 55 7.87 -16.28 -13.80
C GLY A 55 6.56 -15.57 -13.44
N CYS A 56 6.45 -15.00 -12.23
CA CYS A 56 5.29 -14.21 -11.79
C CYS A 56 5.66 -12.74 -11.53
N VAL A 57 4.92 -11.80 -12.15
CA VAL A 57 5.15 -10.36 -11.99
C VAL A 57 4.44 -9.79 -10.77
N GLY A 58 3.22 -10.22 -10.45
CA GLY A 58 2.44 -9.55 -9.41
C GLY A 58 1.22 -10.36 -8.98
N VAL A 59 0.43 -9.79 -8.07
CA VAL A 59 -0.67 -10.47 -7.36
C VAL A 59 -1.52 -11.35 -8.26
N LYS A 60 -2.01 -10.84 -9.39
CA LYS A 60 -2.88 -11.60 -10.31
C LYS A 60 -2.21 -12.83 -10.93
N GLU A 61 -0.93 -12.72 -11.29
CA GLU A 61 -0.21 -13.86 -11.86
C GLU A 61 0.10 -14.90 -10.79
N ILE A 62 0.45 -14.43 -9.59
CA ILE A 62 0.68 -15.27 -8.42
C ILE A 62 -0.59 -16.03 -8.04
N ASP A 63 -1.73 -15.33 -7.88
CA ASP A 63 -3.02 -15.95 -7.53
C ASP A 63 -3.38 -17.08 -8.54
N ARG A 64 -3.01 -16.92 -9.80
CA ARG A 64 -3.27 -17.91 -10.86
C ARG A 64 -2.27 -19.07 -10.88
N LYS A 65 -0.97 -18.79 -10.74
CA LYS A 65 0.11 -19.76 -10.96
C LYS A 65 0.61 -20.43 -9.67
N SER A 66 0.42 -19.79 -8.53
CA SER A 66 0.85 -20.26 -7.22
C SER A 66 -0.20 -19.90 -6.16
N PRO A 67 -1.34 -20.61 -6.14
CA PRO A 67 -2.47 -20.28 -5.26
C PRO A 67 -2.11 -20.39 -3.76
N LYS A 68 -1.16 -21.27 -3.40
CA LYS A 68 -0.69 -21.45 -2.01
C LYS A 68 0.31 -20.38 -1.55
N PHE A 69 0.87 -19.59 -2.46
CA PHE A 69 1.94 -18.62 -2.15
C PHE A 69 1.63 -17.71 -0.96
N TRP A 70 0.38 -17.25 -0.87
CA TRP A 70 -0.01 -16.34 0.21
C TRP A 70 -0.10 -17.03 1.55
N ASP A 71 -0.59 -18.27 1.58
CA ASP A 71 -0.63 -19.07 2.81
C ASP A 71 0.78 -19.43 3.24
N ASP A 72 1.65 -19.86 2.31
CA ASP A 72 3.07 -20.14 2.59
C ASP A 72 3.77 -18.90 3.18
N CYS A 73 3.50 -17.70 2.63
CA CYS A 73 4.04 -16.45 3.19
C CYS A 73 3.50 -16.11 4.58
N ILE A 74 2.23 -16.44 4.86
CA ILE A 74 1.65 -16.21 6.18
C ILE A 74 2.27 -17.19 7.17
N ASP A 75 2.37 -18.45 6.79
CA ASP A 75 2.88 -19.52 7.66
C ASP A 75 4.36 -19.28 8.01
N GLU A 76 5.20 -18.96 7.01
CA GLU A 76 6.60 -18.54 7.23
C GLU A 76 6.69 -17.32 8.16
N PHE A 77 5.78 -16.35 8.01
CA PHE A 77 5.76 -15.18 8.89
C PHE A 77 5.35 -15.55 10.32
N LEU A 78 4.41 -16.48 10.49
CA LEU A 78 3.87 -16.91 11.77
C LEU A 78 4.84 -17.79 12.57
N GLU A 79 5.90 -18.33 11.96
CA GLU A 79 6.99 -18.99 12.70
C GLU A 79 7.70 -18.03 13.67
N TYR A 80 7.79 -16.75 13.31
CA TYR A 80 8.55 -15.75 14.07
C TYR A 80 7.65 -14.78 14.85
N TYR A 81 6.37 -14.70 14.47
CA TYR A 81 5.44 -13.69 14.95
C TYR A 81 4.09 -14.31 15.27
N THR A 82 3.53 -13.96 16.42
CA THR A 82 2.17 -14.33 16.80
C THR A 82 1.30 -13.09 16.98
N TRP A 83 -0.02 -13.26 17.00
CA TRP A 83 -0.95 -12.19 17.31
C TRP A 83 -1.30 -12.22 18.80
N ASP A 84 -1.61 -11.07 19.37
CA ASP A 84 -2.18 -11.01 20.70
C ASP A 84 -3.69 -11.37 20.62
N PRO A 85 -4.12 -12.50 21.22
CA PRO A 85 -5.50 -12.96 21.14
C PRO A 85 -6.50 -12.00 21.79
N LYS A 86 -6.03 -11.05 22.62
CA LYS A 86 -6.88 -9.99 23.19
C LYS A 86 -7.34 -8.96 22.15
N PHE A 87 -6.65 -8.87 21.00
CA PHE A 87 -6.87 -7.82 20.01
C PHE A 87 -7.40 -8.33 18.66
N ALA A 88 -7.26 -9.62 18.36
CA ALA A 88 -7.74 -10.22 17.12
C ALA A 88 -7.90 -11.74 17.27
N THR A 89 -8.82 -12.32 16.51
CA THR A 89 -8.83 -13.77 16.28
C THR A 89 -7.70 -14.17 15.32
N GLN A 90 -7.41 -15.47 15.23
CA GLN A 90 -6.45 -16.01 14.27
C GLN A 90 -6.81 -15.63 12.83
N ASP A 91 -8.08 -15.77 12.46
CA ASP A 91 -8.55 -15.46 11.10
C ASP A 91 -8.42 -13.97 10.78
N GLU A 92 -8.73 -13.10 11.73
CA GLU A 92 -8.56 -11.65 11.59
C GLU A 92 -7.08 -11.27 11.46
N ALA A 93 -6.19 -11.95 12.19
CA ALA A 93 -4.75 -11.78 12.09
C ALA A 93 -4.23 -12.22 10.72
N ARG A 94 -4.58 -13.43 10.26
CA ARG A 94 -4.21 -13.94 8.94
C ARG A 94 -4.72 -13.03 7.83
N ALA A 95 -5.97 -12.60 7.89
CA ALA A 95 -6.56 -11.68 6.91
C ALA A 95 -5.82 -10.33 6.85
N SER A 96 -5.39 -9.81 8.00
CA SER A 96 -4.61 -8.57 8.07
C SER A 96 -3.21 -8.73 7.51
N VAL A 97 -2.52 -9.82 7.85
CA VAL A 97 -1.20 -10.16 7.30
C VAL A 97 -1.31 -10.28 5.77
N LEU A 98 -2.29 -11.01 5.27
CA LEU A 98 -2.57 -11.16 3.84
C LEU A 98 -2.78 -9.81 3.13
N ALA A 99 -3.58 -8.92 3.73
CA ALA A 99 -3.82 -7.59 3.18
C ALA A 99 -2.53 -6.76 3.08
N VAL A 100 -1.67 -6.85 4.12
CA VAL A 100 -0.37 -6.17 4.15
C VAL A 100 0.59 -6.79 3.13
N LEU A 101 0.65 -8.12 3.02
CA LEU A 101 1.49 -8.82 2.06
C LEU A 101 1.16 -8.39 0.61
N ARG A 102 -0.13 -8.38 0.27
CA ARG A 102 -0.61 -7.96 -1.05
C ARG A 102 -0.30 -6.49 -1.35
N ASP A 103 -0.44 -5.60 -0.37
CA ASP A 103 -0.05 -4.19 -0.54
C ASP A 103 1.46 -4.03 -0.72
N LYS A 104 2.27 -4.75 0.05
CA LYS A 104 3.73 -4.74 -0.04
C LYS A 104 4.23 -5.23 -1.39
N LEU A 105 3.73 -6.37 -1.89
CA LEU A 105 4.10 -6.87 -3.21
C LEU A 105 3.79 -5.84 -4.31
N ARG A 106 2.60 -5.24 -4.27
CA ARG A 106 2.18 -4.22 -5.23
C ARG A 106 3.12 -3.00 -5.22
N ARG A 107 3.53 -2.55 -4.03
CA ARG A 107 4.44 -1.42 -3.88
C ARG A 107 5.87 -1.78 -4.27
N ALA A 108 6.35 -2.97 -3.93
CA ALA A 108 7.69 -3.45 -4.25
C ALA A 108 7.98 -3.32 -5.76
N LEU A 109 7.04 -3.72 -6.62
CA LEU A 109 7.17 -3.53 -8.08
C LEU A 109 7.32 -2.06 -8.47
N SER A 110 6.52 -1.16 -7.90
CA SER A 110 6.63 0.26 -8.21
C SER A 110 7.92 0.87 -7.68
N ASP A 111 8.37 0.45 -6.51
CA ASP A 111 9.54 1.00 -5.84
C ASP A 111 10.82 0.52 -6.53
N ASP A 112 10.89 -0.77 -6.90
CA ASP A 112 11.99 -1.30 -7.71
C ASP A 112 12.05 -0.65 -9.09
N LYS A 113 10.90 -0.42 -9.76
CA LYS A 113 10.91 0.30 -11.04
C LYS A 113 11.49 1.71 -10.88
N LYS A 114 11.03 2.48 -9.88
CA LYS A 114 11.54 3.83 -9.63
C LYS A 114 13.04 3.85 -9.33
N ARG A 115 13.51 2.88 -8.54
CA ARG A 115 14.93 2.71 -8.23
C ARG A 115 15.73 2.50 -9.52
N VAL A 116 15.28 1.58 -10.38
CA VAL A 116 15.96 1.32 -11.66
C VAL A 116 15.88 2.55 -12.56
N ASP A 117 14.71 3.17 -12.73
CA ASP A 117 14.56 4.38 -13.56
C ASP A 117 15.49 5.53 -13.12
N ALA A 118 15.84 5.61 -11.82
CA ALA A 118 16.77 6.61 -11.29
C ALA A 118 18.25 6.28 -11.52
N GLN A 119 18.60 5.00 -11.69
CA GLN A 119 19.97 4.52 -11.85
C GLN A 119 20.34 4.27 -13.32
N LYS A 120 19.35 3.86 -14.10
CA LYS A 120 19.48 3.40 -15.47
C LYS A 120 19.92 4.53 -16.41
N LYS A 121 20.97 4.30 -17.18
CA LYS A 121 21.43 5.19 -18.25
C LYS A 121 20.78 4.85 -19.59
N ALA A 122 20.91 5.76 -20.56
CA ALA A 122 20.46 5.51 -21.93
C ALA A 122 21.18 4.27 -22.51
N GLY A 123 20.41 3.38 -23.14
CA GLY A 123 20.93 2.13 -23.72
C GLY A 123 20.92 0.91 -22.78
N GLU A 124 20.77 1.11 -21.47
CA GLU A 124 20.66 -0.01 -20.52
C GLU A 124 19.26 -0.66 -20.55
N THR A 125 19.14 -1.86 -20.00
CA THR A 125 17.88 -2.63 -19.87
C THR A 125 17.49 -2.80 -18.41
N TYR A 126 16.23 -3.13 -18.12
CA TYR A 126 15.83 -3.39 -16.73
C TYR A 126 16.52 -4.65 -16.16
N ALA A 127 16.89 -5.61 -17.02
CA ALA A 127 17.54 -6.85 -16.61
C ALA A 127 18.91 -6.62 -15.94
N GLN A 128 19.65 -5.58 -16.35
CA GLN A 128 20.98 -5.26 -15.83
C GLN A 128 20.97 -4.70 -14.38
N HIS A 129 19.82 -4.26 -13.89
CA HIS A 129 19.68 -3.58 -12.58
C HIS A 129 19.02 -4.45 -11.50
N ARG A 130 19.30 -5.76 -11.54
CA ARG A 130 18.74 -6.74 -10.60
C ARG A 130 19.24 -6.48 -9.16
N PRO A 131 18.35 -6.32 -8.17
CA PRO A 131 18.74 -6.34 -6.77
C PRO A 131 19.32 -7.69 -6.34
N LEU A 132 20.32 -7.68 -5.46
CA LEU A 132 20.92 -8.90 -4.89
C LEU A 132 19.88 -9.80 -4.19
N TYR A 133 18.89 -9.21 -3.52
CA TYR A 133 17.84 -9.94 -2.81
C TYR A 133 16.78 -10.58 -3.73
N MET A 134 16.80 -10.30 -5.04
CA MET A 134 15.75 -10.74 -5.96
C MET A 134 16.23 -11.95 -6.77
N LYS A 135 15.41 -13.01 -6.80
CA LYS A 135 15.70 -14.21 -7.60
C LYS A 135 15.86 -13.85 -9.09
N PRO A 136 16.81 -14.48 -9.82
CA PRO A 136 16.98 -14.22 -11.25
C PRO A 136 15.72 -14.47 -12.08
N GLY A 137 14.98 -15.56 -11.82
CA GLY A 137 13.76 -15.91 -12.55
C GLY A 137 12.64 -14.88 -12.37
N VAL A 138 12.40 -14.46 -11.12
CA VAL A 138 11.48 -13.36 -10.78
C VAL A 138 11.89 -12.07 -11.50
N TRP A 139 13.15 -11.64 -11.37
CA TRP A 139 13.60 -10.37 -11.94
C TRP A 139 13.51 -10.35 -13.47
N SER A 140 13.95 -11.42 -14.13
CA SER A 140 13.86 -11.55 -15.59
C SER A 140 12.43 -11.37 -16.10
N ARG A 141 11.46 -11.97 -15.40
CA ARG A 141 10.04 -11.81 -15.74
C ARG A 141 9.54 -10.38 -15.53
N ILE A 142 9.94 -9.72 -14.44
CA ILE A 142 9.57 -8.34 -14.13
C ILE A 142 10.17 -7.36 -15.16
N ALA A 143 11.45 -7.53 -15.51
CA ALA A 143 12.12 -6.71 -16.52
C ALA A 143 11.40 -6.81 -17.88
N LYS A 144 11.11 -8.04 -18.35
CA LYS A 144 10.32 -8.28 -19.56
C LYS A 144 8.94 -7.63 -19.50
N TYR A 145 8.29 -7.66 -18.33
CA TYR A 145 7.00 -7.00 -18.16
C TYR A 145 7.08 -5.48 -18.31
N TRP A 146 8.09 -4.83 -17.73
CA TRP A 146 8.26 -3.37 -17.89
C TRP A 146 8.66 -2.95 -19.31
N GLU A 147 9.34 -3.83 -20.04
CA GLU A 147 9.71 -3.59 -21.44
C GLU A 147 8.58 -3.93 -22.42
N SER A 148 7.54 -4.64 -21.98
CA SER A 148 6.40 -5.00 -22.83
C SER A 148 5.63 -3.78 -23.33
N GLU A 149 5.20 -3.85 -24.59
CA GLU A 149 4.40 -2.80 -25.23
C GLU A 149 3.06 -2.56 -24.51
N GLU A 150 2.43 -3.63 -24.00
CA GLU A 150 1.21 -3.50 -23.20
C GLU A 150 1.41 -2.63 -21.96
N PHE A 151 2.52 -2.82 -21.25
CA PHE A 151 2.83 -2.04 -20.07
C PHE A 151 3.11 -0.59 -20.43
N LYS A 152 3.92 -0.33 -21.46
CA LYS A 152 4.20 1.03 -21.94
C LYS A 152 2.93 1.76 -22.36
N LYS A 153 2.04 1.09 -23.10
CA LYS A 153 0.73 1.66 -23.50
C LYS A 153 -0.13 2.01 -22.28
N LYS A 154 -0.27 1.10 -21.32
CA LYS A 154 -1.03 1.34 -20.07
C LYS A 154 -0.41 2.48 -19.26
N PHE A 155 0.92 2.56 -19.21
CA PHE A 155 1.65 3.61 -18.50
C PHE A 155 1.39 4.99 -19.11
N GLU A 156 1.49 5.13 -20.44
CA GLU A 156 1.26 6.39 -21.14
C GLU A 156 -0.20 6.84 -21.05
N VAL A 157 -1.17 5.92 -21.17
CA VAL A 157 -2.59 6.23 -20.92
C VAL A 157 -2.80 6.74 -19.50
N GLY A 158 -2.23 6.08 -18.50
CA GLY A 158 -2.33 6.52 -17.10
C GLY A 158 -1.66 7.87 -16.85
N LYS A 159 -0.56 8.17 -17.55
CA LYS A 159 0.13 9.46 -17.49
C LYS A 159 -0.71 10.57 -18.10
N LYS A 160 -1.30 10.35 -19.28
CA LYS A 160 -2.22 11.29 -19.95
C LYS A 160 -3.47 11.54 -19.09
N ALA A 161 -4.09 10.49 -18.57
CA ALA A 161 -5.25 10.59 -17.70
C ALA A 161 -4.96 11.44 -16.45
N ARG A 162 -3.82 11.22 -15.78
CA ARG A 162 -3.41 12.03 -14.62
C ARG A 162 -3.21 13.51 -14.97
N LYS A 163 -2.65 13.82 -16.14
CA LYS A 163 -2.50 15.21 -16.61
C LYS A 163 -3.83 15.88 -16.94
N ALA A 164 -4.83 15.12 -17.38
CA ALA A 164 -6.15 15.64 -17.75
C ALA A 164 -7.06 15.94 -16.54
N VAL A 165 -6.69 15.53 -15.32
CA VAL A 165 -7.49 15.78 -14.11
C VAL A 165 -7.45 17.27 -13.75
N LYS A 166 -8.55 17.98 -13.99
CA LYS A 166 -8.69 19.42 -13.68
C LYS A 166 -8.95 19.70 -12.19
N LEU A 167 -9.68 18.80 -11.52
CA LEU A 167 -10.04 18.93 -10.10
C LEU A 167 -9.55 17.67 -9.36
N PRO A 168 -8.31 17.69 -8.83
CA PRO A 168 -7.79 16.56 -8.08
C PRO A 168 -8.62 16.31 -6.81
N HIS A 169 -8.83 15.04 -6.49
CA HIS A 169 -9.50 14.58 -5.28
C HIS A 169 -8.47 14.05 -4.28
N THR A 170 -8.62 14.33 -2.98
CA THR A 170 -7.81 13.69 -1.93
C THR A 170 -8.06 12.19 -1.81
N SER A 171 -9.19 11.72 -2.35
CA SER A 171 -9.56 10.31 -2.37
C SER A 171 -8.92 9.51 -3.51
N GLY A 172 -8.05 10.14 -4.31
CA GLY A 172 -7.34 9.50 -5.41
C GLY A 172 -8.28 9.02 -6.52
N ALA A 173 -8.10 7.78 -6.97
CA ALA A 173 -8.88 7.17 -8.07
C ALA A 173 -10.32 6.74 -7.68
N ARG A 174 -10.78 7.04 -6.46
CA ARG A 174 -12.19 6.76 -6.08
C ARG A 174 -13.10 7.83 -6.68
N SER A 175 -14.10 7.38 -7.43
CA SER A 175 -15.20 8.24 -7.92
C SER A 175 -15.91 8.95 -6.76
N PHE A 176 -16.42 10.15 -7.03
CA PHE A 176 -17.23 10.91 -6.07
C PHE A 176 -18.42 10.10 -5.54
N ASP A 177 -19.14 9.36 -6.41
CA ASP A 177 -20.31 8.57 -6.00
C ASP A 177 -19.99 7.45 -5.03
N ARG A 178 -18.87 6.76 -5.25
CA ARG A 178 -18.37 5.78 -4.28
C ARG A 178 -18.05 6.44 -2.94
N ARG A 179 -17.48 7.65 -2.94
CA ARG A 179 -17.20 8.38 -1.70
C ARG A 179 -18.49 8.81 -1.00
N ARG A 180 -19.48 9.28 -1.75
CA ARG A 180 -20.81 9.60 -1.24
C ARG A 180 -21.45 8.37 -0.57
N ARG A 181 -21.43 7.20 -1.22
CA ARG A 181 -21.90 5.93 -0.63
C ARG A 181 -21.13 5.55 0.64
N ASP A 182 -19.79 5.59 0.60
CA ASP A 182 -18.95 5.30 1.77
C ASP A 182 -19.23 6.25 2.94
N TYR A 183 -19.56 7.52 2.65
CA TYR A 183 -19.89 8.53 3.65
C TYR A 183 -21.27 8.27 4.24
N VAL A 184 -22.28 7.99 3.39
CA VAL A 184 -23.65 7.66 3.80
C VAL A 184 -23.67 6.45 4.73
N ALA A 185 -22.92 5.39 4.40
CA ALA A 185 -22.82 4.19 5.21
C ALA A 185 -22.20 4.42 6.60
N LYS A 186 -21.39 5.47 6.77
CA LYS A 186 -20.67 5.77 8.03
C LYS A 186 -21.31 6.85 8.88
N HIS A 187 -21.96 7.81 8.26
CA HIS A 187 -22.39 9.05 8.90
C HIS A 187 -23.86 9.41 8.60
N GLY A 188 -24.61 8.55 7.91
CA GLY A 188 -25.97 8.87 7.45
C GLY A 188 -25.98 9.77 6.22
N LYS A 189 -27.16 10.16 5.71
CA LYS A 189 -27.32 10.98 4.49
C LYS A 189 -26.70 12.37 4.66
N PRO A 190 -25.55 12.67 4.04
CA PRO A 190 -24.93 13.99 4.14
C PRO A 190 -25.49 14.95 3.08
N GLY A 191 -25.38 16.25 3.33
CA GLY A 191 -25.52 17.26 2.28
C GLY A 191 -24.40 17.14 1.24
N THR A 192 -24.72 17.36 -0.05
CA THR A 192 -23.78 17.23 -1.18
C THR A 192 -22.49 18.04 -0.99
N VAL A 193 -22.60 19.24 -0.39
CA VAL A 193 -21.47 20.14 -0.11
C VAL A 193 -20.49 19.53 0.91
N VAL A 194 -20.96 18.74 1.87
CA VAL A 194 -20.11 18.11 2.90
C VAL A 194 -19.22 17.04 2.28
N VAL A 195 -19.80 16.20 1.42
CA VAL A 195 -19.04 15.18 0.68
C VAL A 195 -18.04 15.82 -0.28
N TYR A 196 -18.43 16.92 -0.94
CA TYR A 196 -17.53 17.68 -1.81
C TYR A 196 -16.34 18.26 -1.06
N LYS A 197 -16.56 18.92 0.08
CA LYS A 197 -15.47 19.42 0.94
C LYS A 197 -14.55 18.28 1.39
N ASP A 198 -15.09 17.14 1.81
CA ASP A 198 -14.28 15.97 2.20
C ASP A 198 -13.41 15.42 1.04
N CYS A 199 -13.86 15.56 -0.21
CA CYS A 199 -13.13 15.13 -1.40
C CYS A 199 -12.03 16.11 -1.85
N HIS A 200 -12.23 17.42 -1.61
CA HIS A 200 -11.38 18.48 -2.16
C HIS A 200 -10.59 19.27 -1.12
N THR A 201 -10.57 18.82 0.14
CA THR A 201 -9.73 19.38 1.20
C THR A 201 -8.70 18.38 1.70
N LEU A 202 -7.52 18.89 2.04
CA LEU A 202 -6.39 18.14 2.56
C LEU A 202 -6.72 17.58 3.95
N LYS A 203 -6.21 16.37 4.23
CA LYS A 203 -6.46 15.62 5.48
C LYS A 203 -5.21 15.42 6.34
N ASN A 204 -4.08 16.01 5.92
CA ASN A 204 -2.84 15.99 6.70
C ASN A 204 -2.99 16.91 7.91
N LYS A 205 -2.41 16.54 9.06
CA LYS A 205 -2.57 17.27 10.33
C LYS A 205 -2.29 18.78 10.19
N ASP A 206 -1.24 19.14 9.45
CA ASP A 206 -0.78 20.54 9.32
C ASP A 206 -1.56 21.34 8.27
N MET A 207 -2.33 20.67 7.41
CA MET A 207 -3.03 21.28 6.27
C MET A 207 -4.52 20.92 6.26
N LEU A 208 -5.05 20.46 7.40
CA LEU A 208 -6.41 19.96 7.51
C LEU A 208 -7.42 21.04 7.09
N GLY A 209 -8.30 20.72 6.15
CA GLY A 209 -9.35 21.64 5.67
C GLY A 209 -8.90 22.65 4.61
N LYS A 210 -7.61 22.71 4.26
CA LYS A 210 -7.15 23.52 3.12
C LYS A 210 -7.58 22.88 1.79
N TRP A 211 -8.07 23.70 0.87
CA TRP A 211 -8.49 23.27 -0.47
C TRP A 211 -7.29 22.81 -1.29
N ILE A 212 -7.47 21.76 -2.08
CA ILE A 212 -6.41 21.26 -2.97
C ILE A 212 -6.18 22.23 -4.14
N THR A 213 -7.26 22.81 -4.68
CA THR A 213 -7.20 23.78 -5.77
C THR A 213 -8.13 24.95 -5.50
N LYS A 214 -7.74 26.13 -6.01
CA LYS A 214 -8.59 27.33 -5.98
C LYS A 214 -9.91 27.08 -6.72
N ALA A 215 -9.86 26.45 -7.89
CA ALA A 215 -11.03 26.08 -8.67
C ALA A 215 -12.05 25.21 -7.88
N ALA A 216 -11.60 24.29 -7.03
CA ALA A 216 -12.52 23.50 -6.21
C ALA A 216 -13.21 24.35 -5.13
N LYS A 217 -12.50 25.34 -4.56
CA LYS A 217 -13.06 26.29 -3.59
C LYS A 217 -14.10 27.18 -4.27
N ASP A 218 -13.79 27.69 -5.46
CA ASP A 218 -14.63 28.64 -6.19
C ASP A 218 -16.00 28.05 -6.55
N ILE A 219 -16.07 26.75 -6.86
CA ILE A 219 -17.34 26.03 -7.09
C ILE A 219 -18.28 26.06 -5.87
N ILE A 220 -17.75 25.96 -4.65
CA ILE A 220 -18.59 26.04 -3.44
C ILE A 220 -18.98 27.48 -3.14
N VAL A 221 -18.10 28.44 -3.43
CA VAL A 221 -18.42 29.86 -3.25
C VAL A 221 -19.54 30.27 -4.20
N SER A 222 -19.48 29.86 -5.48
CA SER A 222 -20.51 30.17 -6.46
C SER A 222 -21.88 29.61 -6.08
N ILE A 223 -21.93 28.37 -5.56
CA ILE A 223 -23.19 27.75 -5.08
C ILE A 223 -23.79 28.54 -3.91
N ARG A 224 -22.96 29.16 -3.06
CA ARG A 224 -23.43 29.93 -1.90
C ARG A 224 -23.89 31.35 -2.24
N THR A 225 -23.38 31.94 -3.32
CA THR A 225 -23.76 33.28 -3.78
C THR A 225 -24.98 33.29 -4.71
N SER A 226 -25.45 32.12 -5.15
CA SER A 226 -26.64 31.94 -5.99
C SER A 226 -27.91 31.60 -5.19
N HIS A 227 -27.87 31.75 -3.87
CA HIS A 227 -28.98 31.63 -2.92
C HIS A 227 -29.00 32.86 -2.03
#